data_AF-A0A2N8M2M4-F1
#
_entry.id   AF-A0A2N8M2M4-F1
#
_cell.length_a   1.000
_cell.length_b   1.000
_cell.length_c   1.000
_cell.angle_alpha   90.00
_cell.angle_beta   90.00
_cell.angle_gamma   90.00
#
_symmetry.space_group_name_H-M   'P 1'
#
loop_
_entity.id
_entity.type
_entity.pdbx_description
1 polymer ?
#
loop_
_entity_poly.entity_id
_entity_poly.type
_entity_poly.pdbx_seq_one_letter_code
_entity_poly.pdbx_strand_id
1 'polypeptide(L)' 'MFKRLNPQATLTLSFWQNDMDDAIFRQTNVFTLVTNYQNIDRVRSRGIEFIGPCQGYWSLP' A
#
# COMPACT_ATOMS: atom_id res chain seq x y z
N MET A 1 34.27 8.18 9.93
CA MET A 1 34.19 8.83 8.60
C MET A 1 32.76 8.69 8.10
N PHE A 2 31.90 9.69 8.32
CA PHE A 2 30.51 9.67 7.87
C PHE A 2 30.43 10.31 6.48
N LYS A 3 30.01 9.53 5.47
CA LYS A 3 29.70 10.04 4.13
C LYS A 3 28.53 11.01 4.25
N ARG A 4 28.71 12.24 3.76
CA ARG A 4 27.63 13.23 3.64
C ARG A 4 26.54 12.63 2.75
N LEU A 5 25.40 12.29 3.33
CA LEU A 5 24.15 12.13 2.59
C LEU A 5 23.88 13.46 1.88
N ASN A 6 23.59 13.41 0.58
CA ASN A 6 23.37 14.60 -0.24
C ASN A 6 22.39 15.57 0.46
N PRO A 7 22.75 16.85 0.67
CA PRO A 7 21.93 17.81 1.43
C PRO A 7 20.60 18.20 0.77
N GLN A 8 20.26 17.63 -0.40
CA GLN A 8 19.02 17.87 -1.15
C GLN A 8 18.11 16.64 -1.25
N ALA A 9 18.51 15.49 -0.68
CA ALA A 9 17.67 14.29 -0.70
C ALA A 9 16.56 14.42 0.35
N THR A 10 15.33 14.65 -0.10
CA THR A 10 14.15 14.64 0.77
C THR A 10 13.62 13.20 0.87
N LEU A 11 13.47 12.72 2.09
CA LEU A 11 12.82 11.45 2.39
C LEU A 11 11.51 11.72 3.14
N THR A 12 10.43 11.09 2.69
CA THR A 12 9.13 11.14 3.36
C THR A 12 8.76 9.73 3.81
N LEU A 13 8.41 9.61 5.09
CA LEU A 13 7.83 8.41 5.68
C LEU A 13 6.42 8.77 6.15
N SER A 14 5.40 8.05 5.68
CA SER A 14 4.01 8.23 6.10
C SER A 14 3.51 6.97 6.79
N PHE A 15 2.69 7.16 7.83
CA PHE A 15 1.90 6.09 8.45
C PHE A 15 0.44 6.44 8.21
N TRP A 16 -0.33 5.49 7.69
CA TRP A 16 -1.73 5.72 7.39
C TRP A 16 -2.62 4.60 7.90
N GLN A 17 -3.84 4.99 8.22
CA GLN A 17 -4.94 4.11 8.54
C GLN A 17 -6.18 4.61 7.79
N ASN A 18 -6.91 3.68 7.20
CA ASN A 18 -8.19 3.93 6.56
C ASN A 18 -9.21 2.94 7.11
N ASP A 19 -10.35 3.44 7.57
CA ASP A 19 -11.48 2.67 8.05
C ASP A 19 -12.64 2.90 7.08
N MET A 20 -13.11 1.81 6.45
CA MET A 20 -14.26 1.82 5.55
C MET A 20 -15.37 0.96 6.15
N ASP A 21 -16.55 1.55 6.32
CA ASP A 21 -17.75 0.86 6.76
C ASP A 21 -18.61 0.49 5.52
N ASP A 22 -19.41 -0.58 5.63
CA ASP A 22 -20.30 -1.07 4.56
C ASP A 22 -19.58 -1.38 3.21
N ALA A 23 -18.36 -1.92 3.27
CA ALA A 23 -17.60 -2.24 2.07
C ALA A 23 -18.24 -3.40 1.29
N ILE A 24 -18.39 -3.25 -0.03
CA ILE A 24 -18.88 -4.34 -0.90
C ILE A 24 -17.74 -5.36 -1.09
N PHE A 25 -17.94 -6.59 -0.61
CA PHE A 25 -16.97 -7.67 -0.74
C PHE A 25 -17.52 -8.80 -1.62
N ARG A 26 -16.66 -9.32 -2.49
CA ARG A 26 -16.94 -10.49 -3.33
C ARG A 26 -16.37 -11.73 -2.66
N GLN A 27 -17.24 -12.66 -2.27
CA GLN A 27 -16.83 -13.93 -1.68
C GLN A 27 -17.25 -15.09 -2.59
N THR A 28 -16.28 -15.91 -2.98
CA THR A 28 -16.53 -17.19 -3.64
C THR A 28 -16.59 -18.28 -2.59
N ASN A 29 -17.71 -18.98 -2.49
CA ASN A 29 -17.78 -20.17 -1.68
C ASN A 29 -17.02 -21.31 -2.39
N VAL A 30 -15.97 -21.83 -1.76
CA VAL A 30 -15.10 -22.85 -2.35
C VAL A 30 -15.82 -24.19 -2.54
N PHE A 31 -16.84 -24.48 -1.73
CA PHE A 31 -17.58 -25.75 -1.79
C PHE A 31 -18.72 -25.74 -2.82
N THR A 32 -19.40 -24.61 -3.01
CA THR A 32 -20.52 -24.49 -3.97
C THR A 32 -20.13 -23.82 -5.27
N LEU A 33 -18.92 -23.24 -5.35
CA LEU A 33 -18.42 -22.41 -6.45
C LEU A 33 -19.29 -21.19 -6.78
N VAL A 34 -20.27 -20.88 -5.93
CA VAL A 34 -21.13 -19.70 -6.08
C VAL A 34 -20.41 -18.47 -5.56
N THR A 35 -20.44 -17.41 -6.36
CA THR A 35 -19.93 -16.08 -6.00
C THR A 35 -21.08 -15.22 -5.50
N ASN A 36 -20.93 -14.63 -4.31
CA ASN A 36 -21.86 -13.65 -3.77
C ASN A 36 -21.17 -12.29 -3.58
N TYR A 37 -21.97 -11.22 -3.72
CA TYR A 37 -21.59 -9.85 -3.37
C TYR A 37 -22.41 -9.43 -2.15
N GLN A 38 -21.74 -8.98 -1.10
CA GLN A 38 -22.40 -8.59 0.14
C GLN A 38 -21.66 -7.44 0.80
N ASN A 39 -22.40 -6.65 1.58
CA ASN A 39 -21.80 -5.64 2.44
C ASN A 39 -21.13 -6.34 3.62
N ILE A 40 -19.87 -6.04 3.86
CA ILE A 40 -19.16 -6.42 5.07
C ILE A 40 -19.07 -5.20 5.98
N ASP A 41 -19.28 -5.44 7.27
CA ASP A 41 -19.49 -4.41 8.30
C ASP A 41 -18.36 -3.36 8.29
N ARG A 42 -17.10 -3.82 8.39
CA ARG A 42 -15.96 -2.91 8.46
C ARG A 42 -14.69 -3.50 7.88
N VAL A 43 -13.98 -2.70 7.09
CA VAL A 43 -12.63 -2.97 6.59
C VAL A 43 -11.68 -1.91 7.13
N ARG A 44 -10.60 -2.35 7.78
CA ARG A 44 -9.52 -1.47 8.24
C ARG A 44 -8.25 -1.76 7.47
N SER A 45 -7.77 -0.77 6.72
CA SER A 45 -6.48 -0.82 6.02
C SER A 45 -5.47 0.03 6.77
N ARG A 46 -4.24 -0.46 6.92
CA ARG A 46 -3.13 0.23 7.57
C ARG A 46 -1.88 0.04 6.76
N GLY A 47 -1.03 1.05 6.70
CA GLY A 47 0.20 0.96 5.93
C GLY A 47 1.25 1.97 6.36
N ILE A 48 2.45 1.71 5.84
CA ILE A 48 3.61 2.57 5.94
C ILE A 48 3.99 2.88 4.50
N GLU A 49 4.18 4.15 4.16
CA GLU A 49 4.68 4.55 2.84
C GLU A 49 6.02 5.22 2.97
N PHE A 50 6.89 4.89 2.04
CA PHE A 50 8.23 5.45 1.92
C PHE A 50 8.34 6.11 0.55
N ILE A 51 8.64 7.40 0.54
CA ILE A 51 8.82 8.18 -0.68
C ILE A 51 10.19 8.83 -0.60
N GLY A 52 11.02 8.52 -1.58
CA GLY A 52 12.37 9.07 -1.68
C GLY A 52 12.88 8.96 -3.11
N PRO A 53 13.94 9.68 -3.45
CA PRO A 53 14.54 9.60 -4.77
C PRO A 53 15.09 8.19 -5.03
N CYS A 54 14.53 7.51 -6.04
CA CYS A 54 15.10 6.29 -6.59
C CYS A 54 16.00 6.68 -7.77
N GLN A 55 17.30 6.83 -7.54
CA GLN A 55 18.26 7.04 -8.62
C GLN A 55 18.53 5.69 -9.29
N GLY A 56 17.68 5.34 -10.26
CA GLY A 56 17.85 4.14 -11.07
C GLY A 56 19.07 4.27 -11.99
N TYR A 57 20.09 3.44 -11.77
CA TYR A 57 21.14 3.19 -12.75
C TYR A 57 20.58 2.21 -13.81
N TRP A 58 19.66 2.69 -14.64
CA TRP A 58 19.34 2.02 -15.89
C TRP A 58 20.28 2.59 -16.95
N SER A 59 21.45 1.98 -17.11
CA SER A 59 22.22 2.14 -18.34
C SER A 59 21.40 1.53 -19.47
N LEU A 60 20.72 2.38 -20.23
CA LEU A 60 20.20 2.01 -21.54
C LEU A 60 21.40 1.59 -22.43
N PRO A 61 21.27 0.51 -23.22
CA PRO A 61 22.31 0.11 -24.17
C PRO A 61 22.59 1.19 -25.21
#